data_AF-A0A9D6LUK9-F1
#
_entry.id   AF-A0A9D6LUK9-F1
#
_cell.length_a   1.000
_cell.length_b   1.000
_cell.length_c   1.000
_cell.angle_alpha   90.00
_cell.angle_beta   90.00
_cell.angle_gamma   90.00
#
_symmetry.space_group_name_H-M   'P 1'
#
loop_
_entity.id
_entity.type
_entity.pdbx_description
1 polymer ?
#
loop_
_entity_poly.entity_id
_entity_poly.type
_entity_poly.pdbx_seq_one_letter_code
_entity_poly.pdbx_strand_id
1 'polypeptide(L)'
;HRERYAPQNAILGIAGDVRSAEVAPKLERWLAAWAKTDWRPSLPPNPVPAATKKIFLVDRPNSVQTDVSLGNIAIDRRSPDYIAMVVMNRVVGDGPAARLFINLREEKGYTYGAYSFLVARKYPGPWRAVGNMRTDATDGAMTEFFNEIRRIRDQSVPEAELEEAKRSVVASFALSIEDPTDVLDYALTRKIYDLPPDYWDTYPARIMAVTAKEVQQVARQYLNPDAVQVVAVGDGSKIKAVLEKYGPVEVYDTEGKPKAN
;
A
#
# COMPACT_ATOMS: atom_id res chain seq x y z
N HIS A 1 -27.52 -1.34 9.23
CA HIS A 1 -27.70 0.00 8.61
C HIS A 1 -27.74 1.13 9.66
N ARG A 2 -28.72 1.15 10.59
CA ARG A 2 -28.89 2.22 11.61
C ARG A 2 -27.67 2.50 12.51
N GLU A 3 -26.80 1.51 12.71
CA GLU A 3 -25.60 1.62 13.56
C GLU A 3 -24.35 2.19 12.87
N ARG A 4 -24.36 2.32 11.54
CA ARG A 4 -23.16 2.72 10.75
C ARG A 4 -23.42 3.86 9.78
N TYR A 5 -24.65 3.98 9.29
CA TYR A 5 -25.08 5.02 8.35
C TYR A 5 -25.89 6.07 9.10
N ALA A 6 -25.21 7.11 9.57
CA ALA A 6 -25.80 8.25 10.28
C ALA A 6 -25.39 9.56 9.58
N PRO A 7 -26.26 10.59 9.53
CA PRO A 7 -25.96 11.84 8.83
C PRO A 7 -24.68 12.51 9.33
N GLN A 8 -24.44 12.46 10.65
CA GLN A 8 -23.24 13.01 11.28
C GLN A 8 -21.95 12.20 11.02
N ASN A 9 -22.03 11.09 10.29
CA ASN A 9 -20.90 10.23 9.89
C ASN A 9 -20.82 10.05 8.37
N ALA A 10 -21.41 10.96 7.60
CA ALA A 10 -21.42 10.91 6.14
C ALA A 10 -20.80 12.17 5.54
N ILE A 11 -20.14 12.01 4.40
CA ILE A 11 -19.65 13.11 3.56
C ILE A 11 -20.18 12.83 2.16
N LEU A 12 -20.81 13.82 1.54
CA LEU A 12 -21.25 13.77 0.15
C LEU A 12 -20.33 14.66 -0.68
N GLY A 13 -19.66 14.06 -1.65
CA GLY A 13 -18.86 14.76 -2.65
C GLY A 13 -19.58 14.78 -3.99
N ILE A 14 -19.50 15.90 -4.71
CA ILE A 14 -20.05 16.05 -6.06
C ILE A 14 -19.03 16.82 -6.89
N ALA A 15 -18.67 16.27 -8.05
CA ALA A 15 -17.80 16.90 -9.03
C ALA A 15 -18.37 16.70 -10.44
N GLY A 16 -18.13 17.66 -11.32
CA GLY A 16 -18.65 17.71 -12.69
C GLY A 16 -19.28 19.06 -13.02
N ASP A 17 -20.03 19.11 -14.11
CA ASP A 17 -20.76 20.30 -14.56
C ASP A 17 -22.01 20.52 -13.71
N VAL A 18 -21.81 21.01 -12.49
CA VAL A 18 -22.87 21.28 -11.52
C VAL A 18 -22.69 22.62 -10.83
N ARG A 19 -23.79 23.30 -10.55
CA ARG A 19 -23.80 24.53 -9.75
C ARG A 19 -24.29 24.23 -8.35
N SER A 20 -23.49 24.59 -7.35
CA SER A 20 -23.83 24.39 -5.93
C SER A 20 -25.21 24.96 -5.57
N ALA A 21 -25.55 26.15 -6.10
CA ALA A 21 -26.84 26.80 -5.88
C ALA A 21 -28.05 26.00 -6.41
N GLU A 22 -27.86 25.12 -7.39
CA GLU A 22 -28.94 24.30 -7.98
C GLU A 22 -29.07 22.93 -7.31
N VAL A 23 -27.96 22.41 -6.78
CA VAL A 23 -27.89 21.07 -6.19
C VAL A 23 -28.17 21.10 -4.69
N ALA A 24 -27.64 22.07 -3.95
CA ALA A 24 -27.79 22.13 -2.50
C ALA A 24 -29.27 22.14 -2.05
N PRO A 25 -30.19 22.94 -2.62
CA PRO A 25 -31.59 22.92 -2.20
C PRO A 25 -32.30 21.58 -2.49
N LYS A 26 -31.87 20.87 -3.55
CA LYS A 26 -32.41 19.55 -3.88
C LYS A 26 -31.94 18.50 -2.87
N LEU A 27 -30.66 18.53 -2.51
CA LEU A 27 -30.08 17.64 -1.50
C LEU A 27 -30.69 17.87 -0.12
N GLU A 28 -30.86 19.13 0.30
CA GLU A 28 -31.53 19.48 1.54
C GLU A 28 -32.94 18.89 1.59
N ARG A 29 -33.70 19.03 0.49
CA ARG A 29 -35.04 18.44 0.38
C ARG A 29 -35.02 16.91 0.43
N TRP A 30 -34.12 16.26 -0.29
CA TRP A 30 -34.03 14.80 -0.37
C TRP A 30 -33.54 14.16 0.93
N LEU A 31 -32.65 14.84 1.65
CA LEU A 31 -32.05 14.35 2.89
C LEU A 31 -32.76 14.89 4.14
N ALA A 32 -33.83 15.68 4.01
CA ALA A 32 -34.54 16.31 5.12
C ALA A 32 -35.01 15.31 6.19
N ALA A 33 -35.41 14.10 5.79
CA ALA A 33 -35.85 13.05 6.70
C ALA A 33 -34.69 12.30 7.38
N TRP A 34 -33.45 12.49 6.93
CA TRP A 34 -32.27 11.81 7.48
C TRP A 34 -31.73 12.59 8.69
N ALA A 35 -32.44 12.47 9.81
CA ALA A 35 -32.13 13.19 11.04
C ALA A 35 -30.95 12.60 11.81
N LYS A 36 -30.20 13.47 12.51
CA LYS A 36 -29.11 13.08 13.41
C LYS A 36 -29.60 12.09 14.46
N THR A 37 -28.77 11.11 14.77
CA THR A 37 -29.04 10.07 15.78
C THR A 37 -28.09 10.18 16.98
N ASP A 38 -28.29 9.34 18.00
CA ASP A 38 -27.33 9.18 19.10
C ASP A 38 -26.08 8.38 18.74
N TRP A 39 -25.84 8.13 17.45
CA TRP A 39 -24.68 7.39 16.99
C TRP A 39 -23.37 7.96 17.56
N ARG A 40 -22.48 7.04 17.93
CA ARG A 40 -21.10 7.31 18.35
C ARG A 40 -20.18 6.39 17.55
N PRO A 41 -19.00 6.88 17.15
CA PRO A 41 -18.03 6.04 16.47
C PRO A 41 -17.55 4.94 17.42
N SER A 42 -17.87 3.68 17.10
CA SER A 42 -17.18 2.52 17.66
C SER A 42 -16.09 2.09 16.69
N LEU A 43 -14.86 2.37 17.08
CA LEU A 43 -13.65 2.09 16.31
C LEU A 43 -12.93 0.91 16.96
N PRO A 44 -12.62 -0.17 16.21
CA PRO A 44 -11.71 -1.20 16.72
C PRO A 44 -10.34 -0.60 17.07
N PRO A 45 -9.56 -1.28 17.93
CA PRO A 45 -8.17 -0.89 18.17
C PRO A 45 -7.35 -0.99 16.87
N ASN A 46 -6.21 -0.31 16.85
CA ASN A 46 -5.24 -0.45 15.76
C ASN A 46 -4.75 -1.90 15.66
N PRO A 47 -4.47 -2.40 14.44
CA PRO A 47 -3.82 -3.69 14.27
C PRO A 47 -2.43 -3.64 14.90
N VAL A 48 -2.04 -4.75 15.53
CA VAL A 48 -0.70 -4.92 16.11
C VAL A 48 0.22 -5.50 15.02
N PRO A 49 1.36 -4.87 14.71
CA PRO A 49 2.34 -5.45 13.80
C PRO A 49 2.81 -6.83 14.29
N ALA A 50 3.03 -7.75 13.37
CA ALA A 50 3.59 -9.05 13.72
C ALA A 50 4.98 -8.89 14.35
N ALA A 51 5.30 -9.74 15.33
CA ALA A 51 6.61 -9.73 16.00
C ALA A 51 7.64 -10.65 15.32
N THR A 52 7.17 -11.64 14.56
CA THR A 52 8.00 -12.66 13.93
C THR A 52 7.57 -12.91 12.50
N LYS A 53 8.55 -13.19 11.63
CA LYS A 53 8.33 -13.60 10.26
C LYS A 53 7.54 -14.91 10.17
N LYS A 54 6.58 -14.95 9.26
CA LYS A 54 5.79 -16.14 8.93
C LYS A 54 5.48 -16.17 7.43
N ILE A 55 5.42 -17.38 6.90
CA ILE A 55 5.04 -17.64 5.51
C ILE A 55 3.79 -18.51 5.51
N PHE A 56 2.75 -18.03 4.83
CA PHE A 56 1.50 -18.74 4.61
C PHE A 56 1.50 -19.25 3.17
N LEU A 57 1.72 -20.55 2.99
CA LEU A 57 1.66 -21.21 1.69
C LEU A 57 0.25 -21.71 1.43
N VAL A 58 -0.42 -21.15 0.42
CA VAL A 58 -1.66 -21.68 -0.12
C VAL A 58 -1.29 -22.68 -1.23
N ASP A 59 -1.42 -23.97 -0.92
CA ASP A 59 -1.13 -25.05 -1.86
C ASP A 59 -2.22 -25.14 -2.92
N ARG A 60 -1.83 -24.78 -4.14
CA ARG A 60 -2.63 -24.86 -5.36
C ARG A 60 -1.91 -25.77 -6.36
N PRO A 61 -2.22 -27.08 -6.35
CA PRO A 61 -1.57 -28.08 -7.20
C PRO A 61 -1.57 -27.68 -8.68
N ASN A 62 -0.50 -28.06 -9.39
CA ASN A 62 -0.30 -27.79 -10.82
C ASN A 62 -0.17 -26.31 -11.21
N SER A 63 0.02 -25.40 -10.24
CA SER A 63 0.32 -24.00 -10.56
C SER A 63 1.69 -23.88 -11.23
N VAL A 64 1.72 -23.26 -12.41
CA VAL A 64 2.94 -22.94 -13.17
C VAL A 64 3.63 -21.66 -12.70
N GLN A 65 2.97 -20.93 -11.80
CA GLN A 65 3.43 -19.70 -11.20
C GLN A 65 3.24 -19.74 -9.68
N THR A 66 4.04 -18.93 -8.98
CA THR A 66 3.88 -18.61 -7.57
C THR A 66 3.54 -17.14 -7.45
N ASP A 67 2.36 -16.86 -6.92
CA ASP A 67 1.92 -15.51 -6.55
C ASP A 67 2.41 -15.22 -5.13
N VAL A 68 3.06 -14.08 -4.92
CA VAL A 68 3.58 -13.68 -3.62
C VAL A 68 3.09 -12.29 -3.25
N SER A 69 2.66 -12.14 -2.00
CA SER A 69 2.47 -10.86 -1.34
C SER A 69 3.22 -10.90 -0.01
N LEU A 70 4.17 -9.99 0.19
CA LEU A 70 4.91 -9.86 1.45
C LEU A 70 4.86 -8.43 1.98
N GLY A 71 4.77 -8.26 3.29
CA GLY A 71 4.70 -6.92 3.86
C GLY A 71 4.60 -6.86 5.38
N ASN A 72 4.49 -5.64 5.88
CA ASN A 72 4.35 -5.31 7.29
C ASN A 72 3.20 -4.29 7.45
N ILE A 73 2.55 -4.29 8.61
CA ILE A 73 1.72 -3.14 9.01
C ILE A 73 2.66 -1.94 9.18
N ALA A 74 2.35 -0.84 8.50
CA ALA A 74 3.16 0.36 8.45
C ALA A 74 2.45 1.51 9.18
N ILE A 75 1.76 2.39 8.44
CA ILE A 75 1.28 3.67 8.95
C ILE A 75 -0.19 3.92 8.64
N ASP A 76 -0.81 4.81 9.42
CA ASP A 76 -2.08 5.43 9.07
C ASP A 76 -1.84 6.74 8.28
N ARG A 77 -2.89 7.26 7.66
CA ARG A 77 -2.82 8.39 6.71
C ARG A 77 -2.33 9.70 7.34
N ARG A 78 -2.46 9.85 8.65
CA ARG A 78 -2.08 11.06 9.42
C ARG A 78 -0.67 10.97 9.98
N SER A 79 0.04 9.86 9.75
CA SER A 79 1.41 9.72 10.20
C SER A 79 2.29 10.86 9.66
N PRO A 80 3.17 11.46 10.49
CA PRO A 80 4.14 12.45 10.01
C PRO A 80 5.07 11.85 8.93
N ASP A 81 5.26 10.53 8.94
CA ASP A 81 6.13 9.81 8.01
C ASP A 81 5.47 9.53 6.64
N TYR A 82 4.21 9.93 6.44
CA TYR A 82 3.46 9.59 5.23
C TYR A 82 4.14 10.05 3.94
N ILE A 83 4.65 11.29 3.91
CA ILE A 83 5.32 11.85 2.72
C ILE A 83 6.61 11.06 2.40
N ALA A 84 7.43 10.75 3.41
CA ALA A 84 8.63 9.94 3.24
C ALA A 84 8.30 8.50 2.80
N MET A 85 7.22 7.91 3.34
CA MET A 85 6.76 6.58 2.94
C MET A 85 6.25 6.52 1.49
N VAL A 86 5.62 7.59 0.99
CA VAL A 86 5.23 7.70 -0.43
C VAL A 86 6.47 7.68 -1.33
N VAL A 87 7.47 8.50 -1.03
CA VAL A 87 8.72 8.56 -1.81
C VAL A 87 9.49 7.23 -1.72
N MET A 88 9.60 6.66 -0.53
CA MET A 88 10.20 5.33 -0.33
C MET A 88 9.50 4.27 -1.17
N ASN A 89 8.15 4.25 -1.17
CA ASN A 89 7.40 3.29 -1.97
C ASN A 89 7.63 3.47 -3.48
N ARG A 90 7.79 4.71 -3.96
CA ARG A 90 8.13 5.01 -5.36
C ARG A 90 9.49 4.47 -5.76
N VAL A 91 10.48 4.58 -4.88
CA VAL A 91 11.81 3.99 -5.10
C VAL A 91 11.73 2.47 -5.15
N VAL A 92 11.04 1.85 -4.19
CA VAL A 92 11.06 0.39 -4.05
C VAL A 92 10.27 -0.31 -5.15
N GLY A 93 9.02 0.07 -5.40
CA GLY A 93 8.17 -0.77 -6.27
C GLY A 93 6.93 -0.13 -6.87
N ASP A 94 6.64 1.14 -6.66
CA ASP A 94 5.52 1.77 -7.36
C ASP A 94 5.94 2.17 -8.77
N GLY A 95 5.48 1.44 -9.79
CA GLY A 95 5.72 1.73 -11.21
C GLY A 95 6.95 1.04 -11.84
N PRO A 96 7.08 1.08 -13.17
CA PRO A 96 8.05 0.30 -13.92
C PRO A 96 9.51 0.77 -13.78
N ALA A 97 9.73 2.02 -13.37
CA ALA A 97 11.07 2.55 -13.07
C ALA A 97 11.57 2.18 -11.66
N ALA A 98 10.75 1.51 -10.84
CA ALA A 98 11.10 1.18 -9.47
C ALA A 98 11.96 -0.08 -9.38
N ARG A 99 12.71 -0.22 -8.28
CA ARG A 99 13.71 -1.29 -8.09
C ARG A 99 13.15 -2.69 -8.27
N LEU A 100 12.00 -2.99 -7.69
CA LEU A 100 11.38 -4.32 -7.79
C LEU A 100 11.07 -4.71 -9.24
N PHE A 101 10.59 -3.76 -10.04
CA PHE A 101 10.31 -4.02 -11.45
C PHE A 101 11.60 -4.22 -12.23
N ILE A 102 12.57 -3.31 -12.09
CA ILE A 102 13.86 -3.40 -12.79
C ILE A 102 14.57 -4.72 -12.43
N ASN A 103 14.73 -5.02 -11.15
CA ASN A 103 15.43 -6.22 -10.70
C ASN A 103 14.67 -7.50 -11.14
N LEU A 104 13.42 -7.69 -10.72
CA LEU A 104 12.75 -8.98 -10.93
C LEU A 104 12.27 -9.20 -12.38
N ARG A 105 11.90 -8.14 -13.10
CA ARG A 105 11.39 -8.23 -14.49
C ARG A 105 12.51 -8.00 -15.51
N GLU A 106 13.17 -6.85 -15.48
CA GLU A 106 14.09 -6.46 -16.56
C GLU A 106 15.42 -7.21 -16.47
N GLU A 107 16.02 -7.30 -15.28
CA GLU A 107 17.34 -7.91 -15.12
C GLU A 107 17.28 -9.44 -15.00
N LYS A 108 16.32 -9.97 -14.22
CA LYS A 108 16.23 -11.41 -13.93
C LYS A 108 15.22 -12.17 -14.78
N GLY A 109 14.23 -11.49 -15.34
CA GLY A 109 13.16 -12.13 -16.12
C GLY A 109 12.35 -13.17 -15.32
N TYR A 110 12.18 -13.00 -14.00
CA TYR A 110 11.45 -13.94 -13.15
C TYR A 110 9.93 -13.78 -13.25
N THR A 111 9.46 -12.56 -13.52
CA THR A 111 8.05 -12.15 -13.49
C THR A 111 7.71 -11.24 -14.66
N TYR A 112 6.41 -11.09 -14.95
CA TYR A 112 5.92 -10.01 -15.79
C TYR A 112 5.96 -8.64 -15.08
N GLY A 113 5.94 -8.63 -13.74
CA GLY A 113 6.07 -7.41 -12.95
C GLY A 113 6.02 -7.69 -11.45
N ALA A 114 6.84 -6.95 -10.70
CA ALA A 114 6.82 -6.92 -9.24
C ALA A 114 6.69 -5.46 -8.79
N TYR A 115 5.85 -5.22 -7.77
CA TYR A 115 5.47 -3.87 -7.36
C TYR A 115 5.35 -3.76 -5.85
N SER A 116 5.28 -2.54 -5.33
CA SER A 116 4.95 -2.27 -3.93
C SER A 116 3.89 -1.22 -3.75
N PHE A 117 3.11 -1.38 -2.68
CA PHE A 117 1.96 -0.56 -2.36
C PHE A 117 2.01 -0.13 -0.90
N LEU A 118 1.77 1.16 -0.68
CA LEU A 118 1.47 1.72 0.63
C LEU A 118 -0.04 1.92 0.76
N VAL A 119 -0.67 1.22 1.70
CA VAL A 119 -2.06 1.46 2.07
C VAL A 119 -2.08 2.17 3.41
N ALA A 120 -2.40 3.46 3.42
CA ALA A 120 -2.59 4.21 4.65
C ALA A 120 -3.98 4.84 4.67
N ARG A 121 -4.80 4.47 5.65
CA ARG A 121 -6.17 4.97 5.83
C ARG A 121 -6.34 5.47 7.26
N LYS A 122 -7.54 5.35 7.82
CA LYS A 122 -7.83 5.74 9.21
C LYS A 122 -7.04 4.92 10.22
N TYR A 123 -6.77 3.66 9.88
CA TYR A 123 -5.97 2.72 10.67
C TYR A 123 -4.62 2.51 10.01
N PRO A 124 -3.60 2.10 10.80
CA PRO A 124 -2.35 1.60 10.26
C PRO A 124 -2.61 0.50 9.24
N GLY A 125 -2.21 0.75 7.99
CA GLY A 125 -2.33 -0.22 6.91
C GLY A 125 -0.96 -0.70 6.46
N PRO A 126 -0.92 -1.72 5.59
CA PRO A 126 0.33 -2.33 5.21
C PRO A 126 1.13 -1.51 4.20
N TRP A 127 2.44 -1.60 4.30
CA TRP A 127 3.28 -1.60 3.11
C TRP A 127 3.45 -3.05 2.65
N ARG A 128 3.29 -3.31 1.35
CA ARG A 128 3.47 -4.65 0.80
C ARG A 128 4.10 -4.63 -0.58
N ALA A 129 5.00 -5.57 -0.83
CA ALA A 129 5.48 -5.92 -2.16
C ALA A 129 4.71 -7.15 -2.68
N VAL A 130 4.44 -7.17 -3.98
CA VAL A 130 3.74 -8.27 -4.64
C VAL A 130 4.42 -8.62 -5.96
N GLY A 131 4.25 -9.86 -6.39
CA GLY A 131 4.68 -10.30 -7.70
C GLY A 131 4.18 -11.70 -8.01
N ASN A 132 4.21 -12.06 -9.29
CA ASN A 132 3.81 -13.37 -9.75
C ASN A 132 4.92 -13.93 -10.63
N MET A 133 5.67 -14.92 -10.14
CA MET A 133 6.83 -15.49 -10.82
C MET A 133 6.57 -16.90 -11.30
N ARG A 134 7.33 -17.35 -12.31
CA ARG A 134 7.34 -18.78 -12.67
C ARG A 134 7.72 -19.62 -11.44
N THR A 135 7.12 -20.80 -11.31
CA THR A 135 7.35 -21.67 -10.13
C THR A 135 8.83 -22.00 -9.92
N ASP A 136 9.60 -22.20 -10.99
CA ASP A 136 11.04 -22.46 -10.94
C ASP A 136 11.89 -21.24 -10.52
N ALA A 137 11.36 -20.03 -10.67
CA ALA A 137 11.99 -18.78 -10.30
C ALA A 137 11.67 -18.32 -8.88
N THR A 138 10.85 -19.07 -8.12
CA THR A 138 10.40 -18.70 -6.77
C THR A 138 11.56 -18.39 -5.82
N ASP A 139 12.60 -19.21 -5.81
CA ASP A 139 13.79 -19.03 -4.96
C ASP A 139 14.54 -17.74 -5.31
N GLY A 140 14.79 -17.51 -6.60
CA GLY A 140 15.44 -16.29 -7.09
C GLY A 140 14.62 -15.04 -6.76
N ALA A 141 13.33 -15.05 -7.07
CA ALA A 141 12.46 -13.90 -6.81
C ALA A 141 12.28 -13.60 -5.32
N MET A 142 12.12 -14.62 -4.47
CA MET A 142 12.08 -14.42 -3.01
C MET A 142 13.38 -13.81 -2.50
N THR A 143 14.53 -14.29 -2.97
CA THR A 143 15.84 -13.71 -2.65
C THR A 143 15.87 -12.21 -2.98
N GLU A 144 15.43 -11.84 -4.19
CA GLU A 144 15.47 -10.45 -4.64
C GLU A 144 14.47 -9.53 -3.91
N PHE A 145 13.26 -10.01 -3.58
CA PHE A 145 12.34 -9.26 -2.73
C PHE A 145 12.98 -8.89 -1.39
N PHE A 146 13.61 -9.86 -0.72
CA PHE A 146 14.28 -9.62 0.55
C PHE A 146 15.56 -8.76 0.38
N ASN A 147 16.28 -8.90 -0.73
CA ASN A 147 17.43 -8.04 -1.03
C ASN A 147 17.01 -6.59 -1.21
N GLU A 148 15.96 -6.30 -1.96
CA GLU A 148 15.50 -4.92 -2.16
C GLU A 148 14.96 -4.30 -0.86
N ILE A 149 14.27 -5.08 -0.03
CA ILE A 149 13.87 -4.65 1.33
C ILE A 149 15.09 -4.30 2.18
N ARG A 150 16.13 -5.14 2.20
CA ARG A 150 17.37 -4.83 2.94
C ARG A 150 18.09 -3.62 2.33
N ARG A 151 18.16 -3.54 1.01
CA ARG A 151 18.86 -2.49 0.29
C ARG A 151 18.30 -1.11 0.62
N ILE A 152 16.97 -0.95 0.60
CA ILE A 152 16.34 0.34 0.95
C ILE A 152 16.52 0.72 2.43
N ARG A 153 16.67 -0.27 3.31
CA ARG A 153 16.93 -0.06 4.75
C ARG A 153 18.39 0.28 5.04
N ASP A 154 19.33 -0.35 4.35
CA ASP A 154 20.72 -0.41 4.79
C ASP A 154 21.63 0.46 3.92
N GLN A 155 21.24 0.75 2.68
CA GLN A 155 21.99 1.59 1.76
C GLN A 155 21.23 2.90 1.51
N SER A 156 21.97 4.01 1.44
CA SER A 156 21.39 5.29 1.03
C SER A 156 20.91 5.20 -0.41
N VAL A 157 19.73 5.75 -0.71
CA VAL A 157 19.28 5.91 -2.09
C VAL A 157 20.22 6.87 -2.82
N PRO A 158 20.78 6.50 -3.99
CA PRO A 158 21.53 7.41 -4.84
C PRO A 158 20.71 8.66 -5.19
N GLU A 159 21.38 9.82 -5.24
CA GLU A 159 20.71 11.10 -5.45
C GLU A 159 19.87 11.13 -6.74
N ALA A 160 20.42 10.64 -7.85
CA ALA A 160 19.71 10.61 -9.12
C ALA A 160 18.42 9.76 -9.07
N GLU A 161 18.47 8.60 -8.41
CA GLU A 161 17.32 7.73 -8.23
C GLU A 161 16.25 8.38 -7.34
N LEU A 162 16.68 9.04 -6.26
CA LEU A 162 15.77 9.75 -5.36
C LEU A 162 15.08 10.93 -6.06
N GLU A 163 15.85 11.73 -6.80
CA GLU A 163 15.32 12.86 -7.57
C GLU A 163 14.29 12.40 -8.61
N GLU A 164 14.58 11.31 -9.32
CA GLU A 164 13.63 10.74 -10.29
C GLU A 164 12.33 10.28 -9.60
N ALA A 165 12.44 9.57 -8.48
CA ALA A 165 11.27 9.13 -7.71
C ALA A 165 10.42 10.31 -7.23
N LYS A 166 11.03 11.35 -6.65
CA LYS A 166 10.31 12.55 -6.18
C LYS A 166 9.62 13.28 -7.33
N ARG A 167 10.32 13.50 -8.45
CA ARG A 167 9.75 14.13 -9.65
C ARG A 167 8.60 13.33 -10.21
N SER A 168 8.71 12.00 -10.24
CA SER A 168 7.61 11.17 -10.70
C SER A 168 6.37 11.30 -9.84
N VAL A 169 6.50 11.32 -8.50
CA VAL A 169 5.34 11.50 -7.61
C VAL A 169 4.69 12.87 -7.85
N VAL A 170 5.49 13.92 -8.00
CA VAL A 170 4.98 15.28 -8.29
C VAL A 170 4.29 15.34 -9.65
N ALA A 171 4.87 14.74 -10.69
CA ALA A 171 4.28 14.70 -12.02
C ALA A 171 2.97 13.92 -12.04
N SER A 172 2.90 12.76 -11.37
CA SER A 172 1.66 11.99 -11.23
C SER A 172 0.57 12.78 -10.51
N PHE A 173 0.92 13.54 -9.48
CA PHE A 173 -0.04 14.45 -8.82
C PHE A 173 -0.51 15.57 -9.77
N ALA A 174 0.39 16.21 -10.52
CA ALA A 174 0.01 17.24 -11.49
C ALA A 174 -0.90 16.72 -12.61
N LEU A 175 -0.78 15.44 -13.00
CA LEU A 175 -1.68 14.83 -13.98
C LEU A 175 -3.06 14.49 -13.38
N SER A 176 -3.11 14.02 -12.13
CA SER A 176 -4.38 13.66 -11.48
C SER A 176 -5.34 14.83 -11.30
N ILE A 177 -4.85 16.06 -11.17
CA ILE A 177 -5.73 17.24 -11.01
C ILE A 177 -6.49 17.61 -12.29
N GLU A 178 -6.22 16.95 -13.42
CA GLU A 178 -7.00 17.09 -14.65
C GLU A 178 -8.34 16.32 -14.58
N ASP A 179 -8.47 15.32 -13.70
CA ASP A 179 -9.71 14.56 -13.49
C ASP A 179 -10.54 15.17 -12.33
N PRO A 180 -11.78 15.64 -12.58
CA PRO A 180 -12.65 16.17 -11.53
C PRO A 180 -12.93 15.19 -10.38
N THR A 181 -12.89 13.89 -10.65
CA THR A 181 -13.10 12.82 -9.65
C THR A 181 -11.93 12.74 -8.69
N ASP A 182 -10.70 12.83 -9.19
CA ASP A 182 -9.48 12.83 -8.38
C ASP A 182 -9.41 14.10 -7.52
N VAL A 183 -9.76 15.26 -8.09
CA VAL A 183 -9.85 16.53 -7.33
C VAL A 183 -10.88 16.42 -6.19
N LEU A 184 -12.01 15.76 -6.44
CA LEU A 184 -13.01 15.50 -5.40
C LEU A 184 -12.44 14.58 -4.31
N ASP A 185 -11.76 13.50 -4.69
CA ASP A 185 -11.13 12.57 -3.76
C ASP A 185 -10.03 13.24 -2.92
N TYR A 186 -9.31 14.23 -3.45
CA TYR A 186 -8.40 15.07 -2.68
C TYR A 186 -9.11 15.93 -1.64
N ALA A 187 -10.23 16.56 -2.01
CA ALA A 187 -11.06 17.31 -1.07
C ALA A 187 -11.64 16.41 0.03
N LEU A 188 -12.15 15.23 -0.34
CA LEU A 188 -12.68 14.23 0.59
C LEU A 188 -11.58 13.69 1.50
N THR A 189 -10.42 13.35 0.97
CA THR A 189 -9.25 12.88 1.74
C THR A 189 -8.84 13.91 2.78
N ARG A 190 -8.71 15.19 2.40
CA ARG A 190 -8.40 16.27 3.34
C ARG A 190 -9.43 16.33 4.47
N LYS A 191 -10.72 16.23 4.15
CA LYS A 191 -11.80 16.27 5.15
C LYS A 191 -11.85 15.03 6.05
N ILE A 192 -11.68 13.84 5.49
CA ILE A 192 -11.74 12.55 6.20
C ILE A 192 -10.62 12.43 7.23
N TYR A 193 -9.42 12.91 6.89
CA TYR A 193 -8.24 12.77 7.72
C TYR A 193 -7.87 14.05 8.47
N ASP A 194 -8.70 15.09 8.37
CA ASP A 194 -8.49 16.40 9.01
C ASP A 194 -7.11 17.00 8.67
N LEU A 195 -6.76 16.94 7.38
CA LEU A 195 -5.48 17.47 6.90
C LEU A 195 -5.55 19.00 6.77
N PRO A 196 -4.40 19.70 6.89
CA PRO A 196 -4.32 21.15 6.73
C PRO A 196 -5.00 21.68 5.45
N PRO A 197 -5.59 22.89 5.48
CA PRO A 197 -6.22 23.49 4.30
C PRO A 197 -5.31 23.58 3.08
N ASP A 198 -4.03 23.85 3.30
CA ASP A 198 -2.95 23.99 2.31
C ASP A 198 -2.23 22.66 2.01
N TYR A 199 -2.80 21.51 2.42
CA TYR A 199 -2.13 20.22 2.30
C TYR A 199 -1.76 19.91 0.84
N TRP A 200 -2.69 20.09 -0.11
CA TRP A 200 -2.42 19.78 -1.51
C TRP A 200 -1.56 20.84 -2.19
N ASP A 201 -1.66 22.10 -1.76
CA ASP A 201 -0.82 23.20 -2.26
C ASP A 201 0.66 23.00 -1.90
N THR A 202 0.92 22.53 -0.68
CA THR A 202 2.28 22.26 -0.17
C THR A 202 2.76 20.84 -0.46
N TYR A 203 1.91 19.97 -1.03
CA TYR A 203 2.23 18.56 -1.25
C TYR A 203 3.45 18.36 -2.17
N PRO A 204 3.54 19.01 -3.35
CA PRO A 204 4.72 18.86 -4.22
C PRO A 204 6.02 19.28 -3.55
N ALA A 205 6.02 20.41 -2.83
CA ALA A 205 7.20 20.91 -2.14
C ALA A 205 7.66 19.94 -1.03
N ARG A 206 6.71 19.38 -0.27
CA ARG A 206 7.01 18.39 0.77
C ARG A 206 7.57 17.09 0.20
N ILE A 207 7.06 16.63 -0.95
CA ILE A 207 7.62 15.47 -1.66
C ILE A 207 9.06 15.76 -2.11
N MET A 208 9.30 16.91 -2.75
CA MET A 208 10.64 17.27 -3.24
C MET A 208 11.67 17.48 -2.12
N ALA A 209 11.21 17.87 -0.93
CA ALA A 209 12.06 18.06 0.25
C ALA A 209 12.52 16.75 0.91
N VAL A 210 11.93 15.59 0.56
CA VAL A 210 12.33 14.30 1.14
C VAL A 210 13.79 13.99 0.83
N THR A 211 14.51 13.58 1.86
CA THR A 211 15.92 13.21 1.82
C THR A 211 16.11 11.69 1.79
N ALA A 212 17.27 11.23 1.30
CA ALA A 212 17.63 9.80 1.34
C ALA A 212 17.66 9.25 2.77
N LYS A 213 18.01 10.11 3.76
CA LYS A 213 18.01 9.74 5.17
C LYS A 213 16.60 9.45 5.68
N GLU A 214 15.62 10.30 5.36
CA GLU A 214 14.22 10.08 5.76
C GLU A 214 13.66 8.82 5.10
N VAL A 215 13.95 8.58 3.81
CA VAL A 215 13.60 7.34 3.12
C VAL A 215 14.17 6.12 3.85
N GLN A 216 15.46 6.16 4.20
CA GLN A 216 16.10 5.07 4.92
C GLN A 216 15.53 4.88 6.33
N GLN A 217 15.22 5.97 7.05
CA GLN A 217 14.63 5.94 8.39
C GLN A 217 13.26 5.25 8.37
N VAL A 218 12.37 5.65 7.47
CA VAL A 218 11.03 5.04 7.38
C VAL A 218 11.11 3.59 6.88
N ALA A 219 12.03 3.27 5.97
CA ALA A 219 12.28 1.90 5.55
C ALA A 219 12.73 1.02 6.73
N ARG A 220 13.66 1.50 7.56
CA ARG A 220 14.13 0.80 8.76
C ARG A 220 13.00 0.57 9.77
N GLN A 221 12.14 1.57 9.92
CA GLN A 221 11.04 1.54 10.90
C GLN A 221 9.90 0.63 10.47
N TYR A 222 9.53 0.62 9.19
CA TYR A 222 8.28 0.01 8.73
C TYR A 222 8.45 -1.26 7.88
N LEU A 223 9.59 -1.46 7.21
CA LEU A 223 9.82 -2.62 6.34
C LEU A 223 10.69 -3.65 7.06
N ASN A 224 10.19 -4.31 8.10
CA ASN A 224 11.01 -5.24 8.89
C ASN A 224 11.08 -6.64 8.25
N PRO A 225 12.22 -7.08 7.68
CA PRO A 225 12.36 -8.38 7.05
C PRO A 225 12.34 -9.55 8.05
N ASP A 226 12.50 -9.31 9.36
CA ASP A 226 12.47 -10.34 10.40
C ASP A 226 11.08 -10.51 11.03
N ALA A 227 10.16 -9.60 10.70
CA ALA A 227 8.76 -9.64 11.08
C ALA A 227 7.78 -9.63 9.89
N VAL A 228 8.30 -9.72 8.66
CA VAL A 228 7.50 -9.68 7.43
C VAL A 228 6.57 -10.89 7.36
N GLN A 229 5.32 -10.63 6.98
CA GLN A 229 4.35 -11.68 6.70
C GLN A 229 4.34 -11.93 5.19
N VAL A 230 4.46 -13.19 4.78
CA VAL A 230 4.48 -13.59 3.37
C VAL A 230 3.28 -14.50 3.12
N VAL A 231 2.50 -14.21 2.09
CA VAL A 231 1.52 -15.14 1.53
C VAL A 231 2.04 -15.57 0.17
N ALA A 232 2.15 -16.88 -0.05
CA ALA A 232 2.56 -17.47 -1.32
C ALA A 232 1.48 -18.44 -1.80
N VAL A 233 1.02 -18.29 -3.05
CA VAL A 233 0.03 -19.17 -3.68
C VAL A 233 0.70 -19.86 -4.87
N GLY A 234 0.80 -21.19 -4.83
CA GLY A 234 1.46 -21.94 -5.89
C GLY A 234 1.44 -23.44 -5.64
N ASP A 235 2.18 -24.20 -6.46
CA ASP A 235 2.26 -25.66 -6.34
C ASP A 235 3.10 -26.02 -5.11
N GLY A 236 2.44 -26.34 -4.00
CA GLY A 236 3.07 -26.54 -2.70
C GLY A 236 4.11 -27.66 -2.70
N SER A 237 3.92 -28.67 -3.55
CA SER A 237 4.88 -29.76 -3.73
C SER A 237 6.24 -29.30 -4.27
N LYS A 238 6.27 -28.15 -4.97
CA LYS A 238 7.48 -27.58 -5.58
C LYS A 238 8.08 -26.45 -4.77
N ILE A 239 7.25 -25.66 -4.07
CA ILE A 239 7.71 -24.40 -3.46
C ILE A 239 7.81 -24.44 -1.94
N LYS A 240 7.24 -25.43 -1.24
CA LYS A 240 7.30 -25.49 0.24
C LYS A 240 8.74 -25.46 0.75
N ALA A 241 9.59 -26.37 0.26
CA ALA A 241 11.00 -26.45 0.67
C ALA A 241 11.82 -25.20 0.28
N VAL A 242 11.43 -24.51 -0.79
CA VAL A 242 12.04 -23.22 -1.16
C VAL A 242 11.66 -22.14 -0.16
N LEU A 243 10.37 -22.04 0.19
CA LEU A 243 9.85 -21.04 1.12
C LEU A 243 10.41 -21.22 2.54
N GLU A 244 10.65 -22.45 2.99
CA GLU A 244 11.25 -22.75 4.31
C GLU A 244 12.64 -22.12 4.50
N LYS A 245 13.36 -21.79 3.43
CA LYS A 245 14.63 -21.03 3.49
C LYS A 245 14.45 -19.60 4.00
N TYR A 246 13.25 -19.03 3.85
CA TYR A 246 12.96 -17.62 4.16
C TYR A 246 12.24 -17.45 5.50
N GLY A 247 11.66 -18.50 6.06
CA GLY A 247 11.02 -18.47 7.38
C GLY A 247 10.09 -19.66 7.63
N PRO A 248 9.47 -19.74 8.82
CA PRO A 248 8.51 -20.79 9.16
C PRO A 248 7.31 -20.77 8.20
N VAL A 249 6.97 -21.94 7.64
CA VAL A 249 5.87 -22.11 6.68
C VAL A 249 4.67 -22.80 7.35
N GLU A 250 3.51 -22.19 7.23
CA GLU A 250 2.20 -22.78 7.53
C GLU A 250 1.48 -23.03 6.20
N VAL A 251 0.98 -24.25 5.98
CA VAL A 251 0.35 -24.65 4.70
C VAL A 251 -1.16 -24.64 4.81
N TYR A 252 -1.83 -24.12 3.79
CA TYR A 252 -3.28 -24.02 3.66
C TYR A 252 -3.74 -24.56 2.31
N ASP A 253 -4.99 -25.02 2.23
CA ASP A 253 -5.65 -25.26 0.95
C ASP A 253 -6.23 -23.96 0.35
N THR A 254 -6.80 -24.04 -0.85
CA THR A 254 -7.41 -22.89 -1.55
C THR A 254 -8.69 -22.36 -0.89
N GLU A 255 -9.21 -23.04 0.13
CA GLU A 255 -10.33 -22.58 0.95
C GLU A 255 -9.85 -21.89 2.24
N GLY A 256 -8.54 -21.81 2.47
CA GLY A 256 -7.95 -21.21 3.65
C GLY A 256 -7.97 -22.12 4.88
N LYS A 257 -8.14 -23.44 4.71
CA LYS A 257 -8.05 -24.40 5.81
C LYS A 257 -6.61 -24.89 5.97
N PRO A 258 -6.07 -24.98 7.20
CA PRO A 258 -4.73 -25.52 7.42
C PRO A 258 -4.61 -26.96 6.89
N LYS A 259 -3.52 -27.25 6.19
CA LYS A 259 -3.12 -28.62 5.81
C LYS A 259 -2.17 -29.15 6.87
N ALA A 260 -2.38 -30.39 7.31
CA ALA A 260 -1.41 -31.07 8.16
C ALA A 260 -0.07 -31.19 7.41
N ASN A 261 1.02 -30.96 8.14
CA ASN A 261 2.39 -31.00 7.62
C ASN A 261 2.79 -32.36 7.07
#